data_AF-A0A9X8YR26-F1
#
_entry.id   AF-A0A9X8YR26-F1
#
_cell.length_a   1.000
_cell.length_b   1.000
_cell.length_c   1.000
_cell.angle_alpha   90.00
_cell.angle_beta   90.00
_cell.angle_gamma   90.00
#
_symmetry.space_group_name_H-M   'P 1'
#
loop_
_entity.id
_entity.type
_entity.pdbx_description
1 polymer ?
#
loop_
_entity_poly.entity_id
_entity_poly.type
_entity_poly.pdbx_seq_one_letter_code
_entity_poly.pdbx_strand_id
1 'polypeptide(L)'
;EVSPIEDDMETEGAEYMLALRGDPASRSSLLSTTIQAAMLTRRMLDNGAVPVSNGMYGTRSFIFTDDIDVINRLYFQLLDAEGRYSNGNINAKKEPLAMLRGDAPNEEKFTFGQQWPLAKMIGHTLDSADRSNVKRTSSQDAGVDHAADLIVATASLEVGFNDPNVGAVIQHKAPRDNAQFLQRKGRAGRQRTMRPWTVVVLSDYGRDRMAFQCYENLFEPVLKARQLPVGNSYVLRMQAAFATMDWLSSRNEYLNQWNRGIWDDLSVPQDKGKPSEAQSKLADLIEDLLNSLKTQQEFNSWLAEALGIKDEKQLQSLLWQPPRAIMTAFLPTVLRRLRSNWSRLGIEKTDNCRKSTPMPDFIPSALFNDLCLPELQINLPGENGQEPNAYSMPILQGMKDFAPGRISKRFAIKSIRECHWLVPKKLELKDGSHSFPIDDYCPPDKRESMPDCHITTRTGMEVIPCFRAWEVTANTPPDDLKLSETSNAFLNWHSEIRPPQNGIPAEVPSNNVWQDIFQQVEFYSHQQHCPIEAVRFATGSRANIKFSDQREDLQIDFKFEHRNEPAAFGFSLWVDAVKFQCRLPNFDFASISNNRELVAGLRTARFLYEVSHDEA
;
A
#
# COMPACT_ATOMS: atom_id res chain seq x y z
N GLU A 1 -33.65 -1.48 4.11
CA GLU A 1 -33.03 -2.45 5.04
C GLU A 1 -34.17 -3.15 5.76
N VAL A 2 -34.15 -4.46 5.85
CA VAL A 2 -35.10 -5.21 6.68
C VAL A 2 -34.31 -5.61 7.91
N SER A 3 -34.54 -4.92 9.02
CA SER A 3 -33.84 -5.13 10.28
C SER A 3 -34.88 -5.50 11.34
N PRO A 4 -34.65 -6.53 12.17
CA PRO A 4 -35.58 -6.89 13.24
C PRO A 4 -35.70 -5.77 14.27
N ILE A 5 -36.87 -5.66 14.92
CA ILE A 5 -37.03 -4.80 16.11
C ILE A 5 -36.45 -5.52 17.34
N GLU A 6 -36.08 -4.78 18.38
CA GLU A 6 -35.47 -5.38 19.59
C GLU A 6 -36.35 -6.47 20.22
N ASP A 7 -37.66 -6.31 20.18
CA ASP A 7 -38.64 -7.27 20.70
C ASP A 7 -38.64 -8.61 19.93
N ASP A 8 -38.13 -8.64 18.69
CA ASP A 8 -37.99 -9.84 17.88
C ASP A 8 -36.64 -10.56 18.12
N MET A 9 -35.76 -10.00 18.98
CA MET A 9 -34.41 -10.52 19.19
C MET A 9 -34.28 -11.25 20.54
N GLU A 10 -33.73 -12.46 20.49
CA GLU A 10 -33.30 -13.20 21.70
C GLU A 10 -31.83 -12.89 21.99
N THR A 11 -31.53 -12.52 23.24
CA THR A 11 -30.14 -12.27 23.66
C THR A 11 -29.42 -13.58 23.95
N GLU A 12 -28.42 -13.92 23.13
CA GLU A 12 -27.58 -15.11 23.30
C GLU A 12 -26.10 -14.75 23.14
N GLY A 13 -25.23 -15.24 24.04
CA GLY A 13 -23.79 -14.96 24.02
C GLY A 13 -23.40 -13.56 24.50
N ALA A 14 -22.16 -13.15 24.20
CA ALA A 14 -21.67 -11.78 24.38
C ALA A 14 -20.36 -11.57 23.62
N GLU A 15 -20.16 -10.43 22.98
CA GLU A 15 -18.87 -10.07 22.39
C GLU A 15 -18.06 -9.18 23.35
N TYR A 16 -16.76 -9.42 23.44
CA TYR A 16 -15.82 -8.60 24.20
C TYR A 16 -14.92 -7.80 23.28
N MET A 17 -14.81 -6.50 23.53
CA MET A 17 -14.03 -5.59 22.69
C MET A 17 -13.02 -4.82 23.55
N LEU A 18 -11.76 -4.79 23.12
CA LEU A 18 -10.66 -4.17 23.85
C LEU A 18 -9.78 -3.35 22.91
N ALA A 19 -9.68 -2.05 23.17
CA ALA A 19 -8.71 -1.18 22.52
C ALA A 19 -7.48 -0.99 23.43
N LEU A 20 -6.33 -1.49 22.99
CA LEU A 20 -5.05 -1.35 23.67
C LEU A 20 -4.26 -0.19 23.06
N ARG A 21 -3.84 0.76 23.90
CA ARG A 21 -2.94 1.83 23.49
C ARG A 21 -1.51 1.50 23.89
N GLY A 22 -0.61 1.44 22.92
CA GLY A 22 0.82 1.27 23.17
C GLY A 22 1.41 2.47 23.91
N ASP A 23 2.29 2.22 24.87
CA ASP A 23 2.99 3.27 25.61
C ASP A 23 4.20 3.79 24.80
N PRO A 24 4.18 5.05 24.31
CA PRO A 24 5.30 5.62 23.57
C PRO A 24 6.56 5.81 24.43
N ALA A 25 6.43 5.93 25.76
CA ALA A 25 7.57 6.12 26.66
C ALA A 25 8.37 4.82 26.88
N SER A 26 7.75 3.66 26.64
CA SER A 26 8.35 2.34 26.87
C SER A 26 9.55 2.01 25.96
N ARG A 27 9.87 2.86 24.97
CA ARG A 27 10.86 2.62 23.88
C ARG A 27 10.64 1.32 23.09
N SER A 28 9.54 0.60 23.36
CA SER A 28 9.19 -0.65 22.70
C SER A 28 8.38 -0.37 21.44
N SER A 29 8.51 -1.25 20.44
CA SER A 29 7.71 -1.12 19.24
C SER A 29 6.26 -1.55 19.52
N LEU A 30 5.29 -0.91 18.86
CA LEU A 30 3.88 -1.32 18.93
C LEU A 30 3.69 -2.80 18.54
N LEU A 31 4.55 -3.31 17.66
CA LEU A 31 4.55 -4.70 17.25
C LEU A 31 4.86 -5.63 18.43
N SER A 32 5.76 -5.24 19.32
CA SER A 32 6.03 -5.98 20.57
C SER A 32 4.79 -6.06 21.46
N THR A 33 4.04 -4.95 21.61
CA THR A 33 2.75 -4.95 22.32
C THR A 33 1.76 -5.93 21.69
N THR A 34 1.72 -5.99 20.36
CA THR A 34 0.83 -6.90 19.62
C THR A 34 1.22 -8.36 19.82
N ILE A 35 2.52 -8.67 19.81
CA ILE A 35 3.05 -10.01 20.08
C ILE A 35 2.65 -10.46 21.48
N GLN A 36 2.89 -9.62 22.50
CA GLN A 36 2.54 -9.96 23.88
C GLN A 36 1.02 -10.09 24.07
N ALA A 37 0.22 -9.20 23.45
CA ALA A 37 -1.23 -9.30 23.47
C ALA A 37 -1.71 -10.61 22.82
N ALA A 38 -1.12 -11.02 21.70
CA ALA A 38 -1.46 -12.28 21.03
C ALA A 38 -1.10 -13.51 21.88
N MET A 39 0.10 -13.53 22.45
CA MET A 39 0.55 -14.61 23.34
C MET A 39 -0.37 -14.77 24.56
N LEU A 40 -0.77 -13.66 25.17
CA LEU A 40 -1.67 -13.65 26.33
C LEU A 40 -3.09 -14.04 25.91
N THR A 41 -3.64 -13.40 24.86
CA THR A 41 -5.01 -13.67 24.39
C THR A 41 -5.19 -15.14 24.08
N ARG A 42 -4.22 -15.77 23.38
CA ARG A 42 -4.23 -17.21 23.11
C ARG A 42 -4.39 -18.06 24.38
N ARG A 43 -3.73 -17.64 25.46
CA ARG A 43 -3.72 -18.35 26.75
C ARG A 43 -4.88 -17.95 27.67
N MET A 44 -5.67 -16.96 27.27
CA MET A 44 -6.98 -16.64 27.88
C MET A 44 -8.13 -17.39 27.19
N LEU A 45 -7.89 -17.98 26.03
CA LEU A 45 -8.84 -18.88 25.36
C LEU A 45 -8.72 -20.31 25.92
N ASP A 46 -9.68 -21.17 25.56
CA ASP A 46 -9.65 -22.58 25.97
C ASP A 46 -8.38 -23.28 25.47
N ASN A 47 -7.83 -24.16 26.30
CA ASN A 47 -6.77 -25.06 25.86
C ASN A 47 -7.35 -26.05 24.84
N GLY A 48 -6.71 -26.18 23.66
CA GLY A 48 -7.16 -27.09 22.61
C GLY A 48 -7.21 -28.57 23.03
N ALA A 49 -6.39 -28.99 24.01
CA ALA A 49 -6.41 -30.35 24.53
C ALA A 49 -7.58 -30.59 25.50
N VAL A 50 -7.90 -29.60 26.33
CA VAL A 50 -8.97 -29.69 27.35
C VAL A 50 -9.73 -28.35 27.39
N PRO A 51 -10.78 -28.20 26.58
CA PRO A 51 -11.58 -26.97 26.56
C PRO A 51 -12.46 -26.87 27.81
N VAL A 52 -12.04 -26.06 28.78
CA VAL A 52 -12.75 -25.92 30.07
C VAL A 52 -14.10 -25.22 29.93
N SER A 53 -14.28 -24.38 28.91
CA SER A 53 -15.53 -23.65 28.67
C SER A 53 -16.50 -24.35 27.71
N ASN A 54 -16.21 -25.60 27.30
CA ASN A 54 -16.97 -26.34 26.29
C ASN A 54 -17.15 -25.55 24.97
N GLY A 55 -16.14 -24.78 24.57
CA GLY A 55 -16.14 -24.01 23.32
C GLY A 55 -16.72 -22.60 23.41
N MET A 56 -17.15 -22.12 24.59
CA MET A 56 -17.62 -20.74 24.74
C MET A 56 -16.55 -19.70 24.37
N TYR A 57 -15.28 -19.94 24.67
CA TYR A 57 -14.21 -18.99 24.33
C TYR A 57 -13.43 -19.38 23.07
N GLY A 58 -13.71 -20.53 22.46
CA GLY A 58 -12.93 -21.05 21.34
C GLY A 58 -11.47 -21.37 21.71
N THR A 59 -10.72 -21.86 20.75
CA THR A 59 -9.36 -22.37 20.93
C THR A 59 -8.40 -21.86 19.87
N ARG A 60 -8.72 -20.78 19.13
CA ARG A 60 -7.85 -20.20 18.09
C ARG A 60 -7.98 -18.68 18.04
N SER A 61 -6.90 -18.02 17.60
CA SER A 61 -6.92 -16.58 17.39
C SER A 61 -6.39 -16.19 16.01
N PHE A 62 -7.07 -15.24 15.37
CA PHE A 62 -6.62 -14.62 14.13
C PHE A 62 -6.02 -13.25 14.41
N ILE A 63 -4.92 -12.92 13.74
CA ILE A 63 -4.21 -11.66 13.92
C ILE A 63 -4.10 -10.96 12.57
N PHE A 64 -4.78 -9.84 12.41
CA PHE A 64 -4.86 -9.07 11.17
C PHE A 64 -4.01 -7.80 11.21
N THR A 65 -3.48 -7.45 10.05
CA THR A 65 -2.86 -6.14 9.78
C THR A 65 -2.98 -5.83 8.28
N ASP A 66 -3.01 -4.54 7.95
CA ASP A 66 -3.17 -4.07 6.56
C ASP A 66 -1.84 -3.92 5.80
N ASP A 67 -0.73 -4.34 6.41
CA ASP A 67 0.62 -4.15 5.88
C ASP A 67 1.39 -5.47 5.83
N ILE A 68 1.73 -5.92 4.62
CA ILE A 68 2.45 -7.18 4.37
C ILE A 68 3.83 -7.19 5.02
N ASP A 69 4.52 -6.04 5.05
CA ASP A 69 5.81 -5.90 5.75
C ASP A 69 5.65 -6.23 7.24
N VAL A 70 4.58 -5.69 7.84
CA VAL A 70 4.25 -5.92 9.25
C VAL A 70 3.82 -7.37 9.49
N ILE A 71 3.11 -8.03 8.57
CA ILE A 71 2.75 -9.45 8.69
C ILE A 71 3.98 -10.32 8.78
N ASN A 72 4.93 -10.12 7.86
CA ASN A 72 6.12 -10.96 7.82
C ASN A 72 6.96 -10.77 9.08
N ARG A 73 7.09 -9.52 9.56
CA ARG A 73 7.69 -9.23 10.86
C ARG A 73 6.93 -9.92 12.00
N LEU A 74 5.62 -9.73 12.08
CA LEU A 74 4.78 -10.26 13.16
C LEU A 74 4.81 -11.77 13.22
N TYR A 75 4.70 -12.44 12.07
CA TYR A 75 4.72 -13.89 11.96
C TYR A 75 6.03 -14.48 12.48
N PHE A 76 7.17 -14.00 11.97
CA PHE A 76 8.46 -14.55 12.39
C PHE A 76 8.81 -14.17 13.83
N GLN A 77 8.44 -12.96 14.28
CA GLN A 77 8.66 -12.56 15.67
C GLN A 77 7.75 -13.31 16.65
N LEU A 78 6.53 -13.68 16.25
CA LEU A 78 5.67 -14.58 17.04
C LEU A 78 6.24 -15.99 17.11
N LEU A 79 6.73 -16.54 15.99
CA LEU A 79 7.44 -17.83 16.00
C LEU A 79 8.64 -17.78 16.95
N ASP A 80 9.46 -16.74 16.85
CA ASP A 80 10.63 -16.56 17.71
C ASP A 80 10.24 -16.39 19.19
N ALA A 81 9.15 -15.66 19.49
CA ALA A 81 8.61 -15.49 20.84
C ALA A 81 8.05 -16.79 21.43
N GLU A 82 7.51 -17.68 20.60
CA GLU A 82 7.04 -19.02 20.97
C GLU A 82 8.16 -20.09 20.89
N GLY A 83 9.42 -19.66 20.72
CA GLY A 83 10.58 -20.55 20.70
C GLY A 83 10.62 -21.47 19.47
N ARG A 84 10.25 -20.99 18.29
CA ARG A 84 10.25 -21.76 17.04
C ARG A 84 11.19 -21.16 16.01
N TYR A 85 11.73 -22.01 15.13
CA TYR A 85 12.48 -21.58 13.95
C TYR A 85 11.54 -21.04 12.86
N SER A 86 12.10 -20.38 11.84
CA SER A 86 11.31 -19.83 10.72
C SER A 86 10.53 -20.88 9.91
N ASN A 87 10.93 -22.16 9.97
CA ASN A 87 10.20 -23.27 9.37
C ASN A 87 9.04 -23.79 10.25
N GLY A 88 8.80 -23.19 11.42
CA GLY A 88 7.76 -23.58 12.38
C GLY A 88 8.19 -24.67 13.38
N ASN A 89 9.33 -25.33 13.17
CA ASN A 89 9.81 -26.37 14.06
C ASN A 89 10.29 -25.79 15.39
N ILE A 90 10.24 -26.60 16.44
CA ILE A 90 10.66 -26.24 17.79
C ILE A 90 12.16 -25.89 17.79
N ASN A 91 12.49 -24.73 18.36
CA ASN A 91 13.86 -24.34 18.62
C ASN A 91 14.29 -24.87 20.00
N ALA A 92 15.04 -25.97 20.00
CA ALA A 92 15.53 -26.61 21.23
C ALA A 92 16.49 -25.72 22.05
N LYS A 93 17.01 -24.63 21.48
CA LYS A 93 17.92 -23.69 22.17
C LYS A 93 17.19 -22.49 22.77
N LYS A 94 15.88 -22.36 22.57
CA LYS A 94 15.11 -21.19 23.00
C LYS A 94 13.77 -21.62 23.59
N GLU A 95 13.51 -21.14 24.81
CA GLU A 95 12.23 -21.32 25.48
C GLU A 95 11.21 -20.26 25.04
N PRO A 96 9.89 -20.58 25.06
CA PRO A 96 8.86 -19.59 24.78
C PRO A 96 8.87 -18.49 25.83
N LEU A 97 8.70 -17.24 25.41
CA LEU A 97 8.69 -16.09 26.31
C LEU A 97 7.54 -16.15 27.34
N ALA A 98 6.49 -16.93 27.05
CA ALA A 98 5.39 -17.18 27.98
C ALA A 98 5.85 -17.89 29.27
N MET A 99 6.95 -18.64 29.22
CA MET A 99 7.50 -19.33 30.40
C MET A 99 7.88 -18.34 31.51
N LEU A 100 8.38 -17.16 31.14
CA LEU A 100 8.73 -16.08 32.08
C LEU A 100 7.51 -15.52 32.84
N ARG A 101 6.29 -15.86 32.40
CA ARG A 101 5.02 -15.43 32.98
C ARG A 101 4.46 -16.43 34.00
N GLY A 102 5.07 -17.61 34.06
CA GLY A 102 4.69 -18.73 34.92
C GLY A 102 5.44 -18.82 36.25
N ASP A 103 6.25 -17.82 36.60
CA ASP A 103 7.00 -17.76 37.87
C ASP A 103 6.11 -17.90 39.12
N ALA A 104 6.74 -18.17 40.27
CA ALA A 104 6.07 -18.19 41.58
C ALA A 104 5.34 -16.87 41.87
N PRO A 105 4.14 -16.90 42.49
CA PRO A 105 3.31 -15.71 42.70
C PRO A 105 4.07 -14.54 43.34
N ASN A 106 3.99 -13.37 42.73
CA ASN A 106 4.60 -12.13 43.21
C ASN A 106 3.64 -10.96 42.91
N GLU A 107 3.15 -10.30 43.95
CA GLU A 107 2.13 -9.25 43.82
C GLU A 107 2.60 -8.05 42.99
N GLU A 108 3.87 -7.65 43.10
CA GLU A 108 4.43 -6.56 42.29
C GLU A 108 4.45 -6.96 40.81
N LYS A 109 4.97 -8.16 40.50
CA LYS A 109 4.99 -8.66 39.12
C LYS A 109 3.59 -8.81 38.55
N PHE A 110 2.62 -9.26 39.35
CA PHE A 110 1.22 -9.34 38.93
C PHE A 110 0.62 -7.95 38.64
N THR A 111 0.86 -6.97 39.51
CA THR A 111 0.40 -5.58 39.33
C THR A 111 0.96 -4.95 38.06
N PHE A 112 2.21 -5.24 37.72
CA PHE A 112 2.85 -4.81 36.47
C PHE A 112 2.52 -5.73 35.26
N GLY A 113 1.60 -6.68 35.39
CA GLY A 113 1.16 -7.56 34.29
C GLY A 113 2.22 -8.56 33.81
N GLN A 114 3.26 -8.82 34.61
CA GLN A 114 4.37 -9.71 34.26
C GLN A 114 4.08 -11.18 34.53
N GLN A 115 2.99 -11.51 35.25
CA GLN A 115 2.56 -12.88 35.57
C GLN A 115 1.16 -13.16 35.04
N TRP A 116 0.92 -14.39 34.59
CA TRP A 116 -0.35 -14.81 33.98
C TRP A 116 -1.02 -15.96 34.76
N PRO A 117 -1.40 -15.77 36.03
CA PRO A 117 -1.99 -16.84 36.84
C PRO A 117 -3.33 -17.35 36.28
N LEU A 118 -4.10 -16.47 35.62
CA LEU A 118 -5.36 -16.83 34.97
C LEU A 118 -5.17 -17.90 33.87
N ALA A 119 -4.08 -17.82 33.10
CA ALA A 119 -3.78 -18.80 32.06
C ALA A 119 -3.58 -20.21 32.64
N LYS A 120 -2.93 -20.30 33.81
CA LYS A 120 -2.76 -21.57 34.53
C LYS A 120 -4.08 -22.15 35.02
N MET A 121 -4.99 -21.30 35.52
CA MET A 121 -6.31 -21.74 35.96
C MET A 121 -7.18 -22.24 34.80
N ILE A 122 -7.02 -21.66 33.59
CA ILE A 122 -7.69 -22.11 32.37
C ILE A 122 -7.14 -23.46 31.87
N GLY A 123 -5.90 -23.82 32.27
CA GLY A 123 -5.27 -25.10 31.94
C GLY A 123 -4.05 -25.00 31.02
N HIS A 124 -3.45 -23.81 30.86
CA HIS A 124 -2.17 -23.63 30.16
C HIS A 124 -1.00 -23.81 31.13
N THR A 125 0.04 -24.55 30.75
CA THR A 125 1.15 -24.87 31.66
C THR A 125 2.14 -23.72 31.86
N LEU A 126 2.28 -22.82 30.88
CA LEU A 126 3.31 -21.78 30.84
C LEU A 126 4.73 -22.32 31.05
N ASP A 127 5.02 -23.48 30.47
CA ASP A 127 6.33 -24.14 30.50
C ASP A 127 6.90 -24.31 29.08
N SER A 128 8.01 -25.03 28.96
CA SER A 128 8.66 -25.34 27.69
C SER A 128 7.77 -26.07 26.67
N ALA A 129 6.71 -26.74 27.13
CA ALA A 129 5.77 -27.47 26.27
C ALA A 129 4.60 -26.59 25.80
N ASP A 130 4.30 -25.48 26.48
CA ASP A 130 3.25 -24.51 26.12
C ASP A 130 3.69 -23.58 24.98
N ARG A 131 3.96 -24.16 23.81
CA ARG A 131 4.37 -23.45 22.58
C ARG A 131 3.24 -23.40 21.56
N SER A 132 2.74 -22.21 21.26
CA SER A 132 1.68 -22.04 20.26
C SER A 132 2.17 -22.38 18.85
N ASN A 133 1.35 -23.09 18.07
CA ASN A 133 1.58 -23.29 16.64
C ASN A 133 1.16 -22.04 15.85
N VAL A 134 2.15 -21.28 15.37
CA VAL A 134 1.92 -20.03 14.64
C VAL A 134 2.01 -20.29 13.13
N LYS A 135 1.00 -19.82 12.38
CA LYS A 135 0.96 -19.91 10.91
C LYS A 135 0.65 -18.55 10.30
N ARG A 136 0.97 -18.39 9.02
CA ARG A 136 0.68 -17.20 8.22
C ARG A 136 -0.26 -17.60 7.09
N THR A 137 -1.25 -16.76 6.82
CA THR A 137 -2.08 -16.84 5.62
C THR A 137 -2.11 -15.48 4.95
N SER A 138 -1.63 -15.39 3.71
CA SER A 138 -1.56 -14.13 2.97
C SER A 138 -1.83 -14.38 1.49
N SER A 139 -1.74 -13.35 0.65
CA SER A 139 -1.75 -13.54 -0.80
C SER A 139 -0.49 -14.28 -1.32
N GLN A 140 0.55 -14.40 -0.49
CA GLN A 140 1.79 -15.11 -0.82
C GLN A 140 1.74 -16.59 -0.38
N ASP A 141 1.03 -16.88 0.72
CA ASP A 141 0.82 -18.24 1.24
C ASP A 141 -0.69 -18.51 1.38
N ALA A 142 -1.29 -19.08 0.34
CA ALA A 142 -2.69 -19.43 0.33
C ALA A 142 -2.95 -20.71 1.14
N GLY A 143 -4.01 -20.69 1.97
CA GLY A 143 -4.42 -21.82 2.79
C GLY A 143 -4.38 -21.54 4.28
N VAL A 144 -5.19 -22.26 5.04
CA VAL A 144 -5.26 -22.18 6.50
C VAL A 144 -4.95 -23.54 7.08
N ASP A 145 -3.97 -23.58 7.97
CA ASP A 145 -3.65 -24.79 8.71
C ASP A 145 -4.62 -24.94 9.88
N HIS A 146 -5.47 -25.96 9.84
CA HIS A 146 -6.41 -26.25 10.92
C HIS A 146 -5.71 -26.65 12.23
N ALA A 147 -4.45 -27.04 12.23
CA ALA A 147 -3.70 -27.31 13.46
C ALA A 147 -3.09 -26.04 14.08
N ALA A 148 -3.27 -24.86 13.48
CA ALA A 148 -2.71 -23.62 13.98
C ALA A 148 -3.48 -23.08 15.20
N ASP A 149 -2.71 -22.56 16.14
CA ASP A 149 -3.22 -21.90 17.34
C ASP A 149 -3.40 -20.40 17.14
N LEU A 150 -2.44 -19.82 16.40
CA LEU A 150 -2.35 -18.42 16.04
C LEU A 150 -2.15 -18.31 14.53
N ILE A 151 -3.00 -17.55 13.86
CA ILE A 151 -2.91 -17.33 12.42
C ILE A 151 -2.74 -15.84 12.14
N VAL A 152 -1.59 -15.46 11.60
CA VAL A 152 -1.31 -14.09 11.16
C VAL A 152 -1.80 -13.93 9.71
N ALA A 153 -2.70 -13.00 9.48
CA ALA A 153 -3.48 -12.91 8.25
C ALA A 153 -3.51 -11.52 7.61
N THR A 154 -3.53 -11.46 6.27
CA THR A 154 -3.96 -10.27 5.50
C THR A 154 -5.48 -10.30 5.30
N ALA A 155 -5.96 -9.40 4.43
CA ALA A 155 -7.29 -9.45 3.83
C ALA A 155 -7.68 -10.79 3.18
N SER A 156 -6.75 -11.73 2.93
CA SER A 156 -7.08 -13.04 2.34
C SER A 156 -8.02 -13.88 3.19
N LEU A 157 -8.07 -13.64 4.50
CA LEU A 157 -9.02 -14.30 5.41
C LEU A 157 -10.23 -13.43 5.80
N GLU A 158 -10.47 -12.30 5.12
CA GLU A 158 -11.65 -11.47 5.36
C GLU A 158 -12.96 -12.12 4.91
N VAL A 159 -12.96 -12.82 3.78
CA VAL A 159 -14.16 -13.45 3.19
C VAL A 159 -13.89 -14.92 2.85
N GLY A 160 -14.89 -15.79 3.02
CA GLY A 160 -14.86 -17.16 2.46
C GLY A 160 -14.32 -18.30 3.33
N PHE A 161 -13.65 -18.05 4.46
CA PHE A 161 -13.20 -19.10 5.39
C PHE A 161 -14.09 -19.18 6.65
N ASN A 162 -14.55 -20.37 7.03
CA ASN A 162 -15.36 -20.60 8.22
C ASN A 162 -14.63 -21.55 9.17
N ASP A 163 -14.33 -21.09 10.38
CA ASP A 163 -13.70 -21.89 11.43
C ASP A 163 -14.45 -21.67 12.76
N PRO A 164 -15.14 -22.70 13.27
CA PRO A 164 -15.94 -22.58 14.50
C PRO A 164 -15.10 -22.43 15.77
N ASN A 165 -13.79 -22.66 15.72
CA ASN A 165 -12.92 -22.61 16.89
C ASN A 165 -12.28 -21.24 17.14
N VAL A 166 -12.51 -20.26 16.26
CA VAL A 166 -11.92 -18.92 16.38
C VAL A 166 -12.60 -18.17 17.53
N GLY A 167 -11.87 -18.05 18.63
CA GLY A 167 -12.30 -17.40 19.86
C GLY A 167 -11.88 -15.94 19.97
N ALA A 168 -10.84 -15.53 19.23
CA ALA A 168 -10.38 -14.16 19.25
C ALA A 168 -9.90 -13.65 17.90
N VAL A 169 -10.10 -12.35 17.68
CA VAL A 169 -9.57 -11.58 16.56
C VAL A 169 -8.72 -10.44 17.14
N ILE A 170 -7.51 -10.32 16.64
CA ILE A 170 -6.57 -9.27 17.03
C ILE A 170 -6.28 -8.42 15.80
N GLN A 171 -6.42 -7.11 15.90
CA GLN A 171 -6.13 -6.16 14.82
C GLN A 171 -4.94 -5.30 15.25
N HIS A 172 -3.86 -5.33 14.48
CA HIS A 172 -2.72 -4.44 14.65
C HIS A 172 -2.97 -3.13 13.90
N LYS A 173 -2.87 -2.00 14.62
CA LYS A 173 -3.18 -0.63 14.18
C LYS A 173 -4.64 -0.44 13.78
N ALA A 174 -5.04 0.83 13.63
CA ALA A 174 -6.37 1.14 13.17
C ALA A 174 -6.59 0.54 11.77
N PRO A 175 -7.74 -0.12 11.52
CA PRO A 175 -8.06 -0.64 10.20
C PRO A 175 -8.17 0.50 9.17
N ARG A 176 -7.84 0.21 7.91
CA ARG A 176 -8.05 1.16 6.79
C ARG A 176 -9.51 1.33 6.41
N ASP A 177 -10.30 0.26 6.51
CA ASP A 177 -11.71 0.22 6.11
C ASP A 177 -12.54 -0.47 7.21
N ASN A 178 -13.57 0.23 7.69
CA ASN A 178 -14.43 -0.24 8.78
C ASN A 178 -15.29 -1.45 8.37
N ALA A 179 -15.69 -1.56 7.11
CA ALA A 179 -16.46 -2.71 6.62
C ALA A 179 -15.60 -3.98 6.60
N GLN A 180 -14.35 -3.86 6.14
CA GLN A 180 -13.39 -4.96 6.21
C GLN A 180 -13.12 -5.37 7.66
N PHE A 181 -12.95 -4.39 8.56
CA PHE A 181 -12.78 -4.67 9.98
C PHE A 181 -13.96 -5.43 10.58
N LEU A 182 -15.21 -5.05 10.29
CA LEU A 182 -16.39 -5.79 10.76
C LEU A 182 -16.43 -7.23 10.22
N GLN A 183 -16.00 -7.48 8.99
CA GLN A 183 -15.88 -8.83 8.44
C GLN A 183 -14.80 -9.65 9.17
N ARG A 184 -13.65 -9.02 9.49
CA ARG A 184 -12.59 -9.63 10.31
C ARG A 184 -13.09 -9.94 11.72
N LYS A 185 -13.81 -9.00 12.34
CA LYS A 185 -14.44 -9.14 13.66
C LYS A 185 -15.36 -10.36 13.69
N GLY A 186 -16.24 -10.47 12.69
CA GLY A 186 -17.13 -11.61 12.49
C GLY A 186 -16.44 -12.93 12.11
N ARG A 187 -15.10 -13.02 12.14
CA ARG A 187 -14.39 -14.31 12.06
C ARG A 187 -14.39 -15.07 13.37
N ALA A 188 -14.39 -14.37 14.50
CA ALA A 188 -14.64 -14.99 15.79
C ALA A 188 -16.15 -15.05 16.08
N GLY A 189 -16.57 -15.97 16.96
CA GLY A 189 -17.97 -16.03 17.41
C GLY A 189 -18.93 -16.71 16.44
N ARG A 190 -18.49 -17.77 15.74
CA ARG A 190 -19.32 -18.47 14.75
C ARG A 190 -20.42 -19.34 15.36
N GLN A 191 -20.26 -19.76 16.61
CA GLN A 191 -21.30 -20.44 17.38
C GLN A 191 -22.06 -19.41 18.22
N ARG A 192 -23.38 -19.56 18.35
CA ARG A 192 -24.23 -18.59 19.09
C ARG A 192 -23.85 -18.45 20.56
N THR A 193 -23.40 -19.53 21.19
CA THR A 193 -22.96 -19.57 22.59
C THR A 193 -21.55 -19.01 22.79
N MET A 194 -20.81 -18.75 21.71
CA MET A 194 -19.42 -18.29 21.79
C MET A 194 -19.36 -16.82 22.24
N ARG A 195 -18.34 -16.50 23.03
CA ARG A 195 -18.08 -15.17 23.57
C ARG A 195 -16.74 -14.63 23.07
N PRO A 196 -16.69 -14.16 21.81
CA PRO A 196 -15.45 -13.85 21.15
C PRO A 196 -14.78 -12.58 21.71
N TRP A 197 -13.45 -12.54 21.63
CA TRP A 197 -12.64 -11.36 21.93
C TRP A 197 -12.18 -10.65 20.66
N THR A 198 -12.40 -9.34 20.61
CA THR A 198 -11.85 -8.45 19.58
C THR A 198 -10.87 -7.48 20.23
N VAL A 199 -9.57 -7.66 19.96
CA VAL A 199 -8.50 -6.83 20.52
C VAL A 199 -7.89 -5.95 19.41
N VAL A 200 -7.90 -4.64 19.59
CA VAL A 200 -7.27 -3.69 18.64
C VAL A 200 -6.10 -3.01 19.32
N VAL A 201 -4.89 -3.14 18.74
CA VAL A 201 -3.65 -2.59 19.30
C VAL A 201 -3.26 -1.32 18.52
N LEU A 202 -3.33 -0.16 19.17
CA LEU A 202 -3.21 1.17 18.57
C LEU A 202 -1.97 1.92 19.10
N SER A 203 -1.28 2.64 18.22
CA SER A 203 -0.25 3.60 18.65
C SER A 203 -0.85 4.93 19.15
N ASP A 204 -0.03 5.73 19.84
CA ASP A 204 -0.41 7.07 20.31
C ASP A 204 -0.30 8.17 19.23
N TYR A 205 -0.15 7.78 17.96
CA TYR A 205 0.13 8.71 16.86
C TYR A 205 -0.86 8.59 15.70
N GLY A 206 -1.06 9.71 15.00
CA GLY A 206 -1.80 9.77 13.74
C GLY A 206 -3.20 9.16 13.81
N ARG A 207 -3.52 8.32 12.83
CA ARG A 207 -4.83 7.66 12.70
C ARG A 207 -5.16 6.76 13.91
N ASP A 208 -4.17 6.08 14.47
CA ASP A 208 -4.39 5.15 15.58
C ASP A 208 -4.87 5.88 16.83
N ARG A 209 -4.28 7.06 17.12
CA ARG A 209 -4.73 7.92 18.21
C ARG A 209 -6.18 8.36 18.02
N MET A 210 -6.54 8.79 16.81
CA MET A 210 -7.92 9.18 16.51
C MET A 210 -8.89 7.99 16.68
N ALA A 211 -8.52 6.79 16.23
CA ALA A 211 -9.32 5.59 16.41
C ALA A 211 -9.48 5.22 17.89
N PHE A 212 -8.44 5.40 18.71
CA PHE A 212 -8.52 5.17 20.16
C PHE A 212 -9.43 6.19 20.86
N GLN A 213 -9.33 7.46 20.47
CA GLN A 213 -10.17 8.52 21.02
C GLN A 213 -11.64 8.38 20.60
N CYS A 214 -11.89 7.81 19.42
CA CYS A 214 -13.23 7.56 18.88
C CYS A 214 -13.53 6.05 18.78
N TYR A 215 -13.30 5.31 19.87
CA TYR A 215 -13.41 3.84 19.87
C TYR A 215 -14.82 3.32 19.55
N GLU A 216 -15.87 4.09 19.84
CA GLU A 216 -17.24 3.74 19.45
C GLU A 216 -17.37 3.59 17.93
N ASN A 217 -16.84 4.55 17.17
CA ASN A 217 -16.81 4.49 15.71
C ASN A 217 -15.95 3.35 15.15
N LEU A 218 -15.00 2.83 15.94
CA LEU A 218 -14.15 1.71 15.56
C LEU A 218 -14.91 0.38 15.70
N PHE A 219 -15.64 0.20 16.80
CA PHE A 219 -16.32 -1.06 17.14
C PHE A 219 -17.76 -1.15 16.58
N GLU A 220 -18.44 -0.02 16.44
CA GLU A 220 -19.81 0.11 15.91
C GLU A 220 -19.87 1.19 14.81
N PRO A 221 -19.18 0.98 13.67
CA PRO A 221 -19.18 1.95 12.59
C PRO A 221 -20.52 1.97 11.82
N VAL A 222 -21.00 3.17 11.49
CA VAL A 222 -22.09 3.36 10.53
C VAL A 222 -21.56 3.19 9.10
N LEU A 223 -21.91 2.07 8.46
CA LEU A 223 -21.52 1.80 7.07
C LEU A 223 -22.42 2.54 6.08
N LYS A 224 -21.82 3.43 5.28
CA LYS A 224 -22.54 4.08 4.18
C LYS A 224 -22.75 3.12 3.02
N ALA A 225 -23.89 3.22 2.34
CA ALA A 225 -24.13 2.48 1.10
C ALA A 225 -23.05 2.82 0.06
N ARG A 226 -22.41 1.78 -0.50
CA ARG A 226 -21.42 1.96 -1.58
C ARG A 226 -22.16 2.10 -2.90
N GLN A 227 -21.85 3.15 -3.65
CA GLN A 227 -22.27 3.29 -5.04
C GLN A 227 -21.17 2.76 -5.95
N LEU A 228 -21.53 2.00 -6.98
CA LEU A 228 -20.59 1.55 -7.99
C LEU A 228 -20.48 2.62 -9.08
N PRO A 229 -19.33 3.30 -9.24
CA PRO A 229 -19.16 4.35 -10.23
C PRO A 229 -18.92 3.75 -11.62
N VAL A 230 -19.94 3.13 -12.22
CA VAL A 230 -19.84 2.49 -13.54
C VAL A 230 -19.47 3.46 -14.67
N GLY A 231 -19.75 4.76 -14.50
CA GLY A 231 -19.36 5.83 -15.41
C GLY A 231 -17.94 6.36 -15.20
N ASN A 232 -17.12 5.71 -14.35
CA ASN A 232 -15.75 6.16 -14.12
C ASN A 232 -14.93 6.04 -15.41
N SER A 233 -14.59 7.20 -16.01
CA SER A 233 -13.83 7.30 -17.25
C SER A 233 -12.49 6.57 -17.17
N TYR A 234 -11.92 6.50 -15.97
CA TYR A 234 -10.71 5.77 -15.70
C TYR A 234 -10.86 4.27 -15.96
N VAL A 235 -11.89 3.65 -15.36
CA VAL A 235 -12.19 2.22 -15.52
C VAL A 235 -12.54 1.92 -16.97
N LEU A 236 -13.31 2.80 -17.60
CA LEU A 236 -13.68 2.67 -19.01
C LEU A 236 -12.48 2.72 -19.95
N ARG A 237 -11.43 3.50 -19.65
CA ARG A 237 -10.19 3.48 -20.45
C ARG A 237 -9.45 2.15 -20.35
N MET A 238 -9.44 1.52 -19.17
CA MET A 238 -8.86 0.17 -19.01
C MET A 238 -9.64 -0.86 -19.81
N GLN A 239 -10.96 -0.83 -19.64
CA GLN A 239 -11.86 -1.72 -20.37
C GLN A 239 -11.78 -1.48 -21.87
N ALA A 240 -11.58 -0.23 -22.31
CA ALA A 240 -11.34 0.09 -23.71
C ALA A 240 -10.03 -0.49 -24.24
N ALA A 241 -8.96 -0.52 -23.44
CA ALA A 241 -7.70 -1.17 -23.83
C ALA A 241 -7.86 -2.69 -23.95
N PHE A 242 -8.51 -3.35 -22.97
CA PHE A 242 -8.84 -4.78 -23.07
C PHE A 242 -9.72 -5.08 -24.26
N ALA A 243 -10.75 -4.27 -24.46
CA ALA A 243 -11.64 -4.39 -25.58
C ALA A 243 -10.84 -4.24 -26.91
N THR A 244 -9.96 -3.24 -27.02
CA THR A 244 -9.11 -3.08 -28.20
C THR A 244 -8.25 -4.33 -28.46
N MET A 245 -7.73 -4.97 -27.42
CA MET A 245 -7.01 -6.24 -27.55
C MET A 245 -7.93 -7.36 -28.06
N ASP A 246 -9.14 -7.50 -27.53
CA ASP A 246 -10.10 -8.49 -27.99
C ASP A 246 -10.44 -8.29 -29.48
N TRP A 247 -10.68 -7.04 -29.90
CA TRP A 247 -10.97 -6.69 -31.29
C TRP A 247 -9.80 -7.01 -32.24
N LEU A 248 -8.56 -6.76 -31.82
CA LEU A 248 -7.36 -7.11 -32.58
C LEU A 248 -7.19 -8.63 -32.66
N SER A 249 -7.45 -9.32 -31.55
CA SER A 249 -7.34 -10.78 -31.47
C SER A 249 -8.37 -11.50 -32.34
N SER A 250 -9.52 -10.88 -32.61
CA SER A 250 -10.59 -11.45 -33.43
C SER A 250 -10.36 -11.29 -34.94
N ARG A 251 -9.28 -10.62 -35.37
CA ARG A 251 -8.99 -10.41 -36.80
C ARG A 251 -8.44 -11.70 -37.42
N ASN A 252 -8.99 -12.09 -38.57
CA ASN A 252 -8.61 -13.33 -39.26
C ASN A 252 -7.12 -13.37 -39.60
N GLU A 253 -6.54 -12.22 -39.95
CA GLU A 253 -5.13 -12.03 -40.26
C GLU A 253 -4.21 -12.42 -39.08
N TYR A 254 -4.69 -12.23 -37.86
CA TYR A 254 -4.00 -12.60 -36.62
C TYR A 254 -4.32 -14.03 -36.18
N LEU A 255 -5.59 -14.45 -36.25
CA LEU A 255 -6.05 -15.80 -35.85
C LEU A 255 -5.39 -16.93 -36.65
N ASN A 256 -5.06 -16.68 -37.92
CA ASN A 256 -4.43 -17.68 -38.78
C ASN A 256 -2.95 -17.96 -38.43
N GLN A 257 -2.40 -17.26 -37.43
CA GLN A 257 -1.02 -17.43 -36.96
C GLN A 257 -0.95 -18.38 -35.76
N TRP A 258 0.06 -19.25 -35.72
CA TRP A 258 0.30 -20.11 -34.56
C TRP A 258 0.95 -19.27 -33.44
N ASN A 259 0.14 -18.74 -32.53
CA ASN A 259 0.59 -17.78 -31.51
C ASN A 259 0.33 -18.26 -30.08
N ARG A 260 0.93 -17.56 -29.12
CA ARG A 260 0.72 -17.76 -27.67
C ARG A 260 -0.45 -16.91 -27.12
N GLY A 261 -1.21 -16.26 -28.01
CA GLY A 261 -2.28 -15.32 -27.69
C GLY A 261 -1.80 -13.87 -27.58
N ILE A 262 -2.74 -12.93 -27.79
CA ILE A 262 -2.46 -11.49 -27.85
C ILE A 262 -1.85 -10.94 -26.56
N TRP A 263 -2.16 -11.59 -25.44
CA TRP A 263 -1.64 -11.23 -24.12
C TRP A 263 -0.11 -11.31 -24.08
N ASP A 264 0.47 -12.40 -24.58
CA ASP A 264 1.92 -12.58 -24.63
C ASP A 264 2.54 -11.75 -25.75
N ASP A 265 1.88 -11.66 -26.92
CA ASP A 265 2.38 -10.89 -28.06
C ASP A 265 2.49 -9.38 -27.78
N LEU A 266 1.67 -8.84 -26.87
CA LEU A 266 1.75 -7.43 -26.41
C LEU A 266 2.56 -7.24 -25.12
N SER A 267 3.09 -8.32 -24.55
CA SER A 267 3.91 -8.28 -23.34
C SER A 267 5.40 -8.15 -23.67
N VAL A 268 5.92 -9.04 -24.52
CA VAL A 268 7.35 -9.17 -24.83
C VAL A 268 7.57 -9.70 -26.26
N PRO A 269 8.76 -9.50 -26.85
CA PRO A 269 9.15 -10.18 -28.10
C PRO A 269 9.17 -11.71 -27.95
N GLN A 270 8.49 -12.44 -28.83
CA GLN A 270 8.27 -13.89 -28.67
C GLN A 270 9.36 -14.77 -29.31
N ASP A 271 9.82 -14.45 -30.54
CA ASP A 271 10.68 -15.35 -31.33
C ASP A 271 12.15 -15.23 -30.94
N LYS A 272 12.52 -15.86 -29.82
CA LYS A 272 13.87 -15.79 -29.22
C LYS A 272 14.33 -14.34 -29.02
N GLY A 273 13.38 -13.45 -28.77
CA GLY A 273 13.63 -12.03 -28.60
C GLY A 273 13.50 -11.17 -29.85
N LYS A 274 12.99 -11.70 -30.96
CA LYS A 274 12.63 -10.94 -32.16
C LYS A 274 11.10 -10.86 -32.33
N PRO A 275 10.59 -9.92 -33.14
CA PRO A 275 9.18 -9.85 -33.49
C PRO A 275 8.75 -11.13 -34.22
N SER A 276 7.68 -11.76 -33.76
CA SER A 276 7.06 -12.89 -34.46
C SER A 276 6.27 -12.45 -35.69
N GLU A 277 5.89 -13.42 -36.53
CA GLU A 277 4.99 -13.15 -37.66
C GLU A 277 3.64 -12.59 -37.16
N ALA A 278 3.12 -13.15 -36.06
CA ALA A 278 1.90 -12.66 -35.41
C ALA A 278 2.04 -11.21 -34.91
N GLN A 279 3.16 -10.87 -34.28
CA GLN A 279 3.46 -9.50 -33.84
C GLN A 279 3.58 -8.52 -35.02
N SER A 280 4.13 -8.97 -36.14
CA SER A 280 4.22 -8.18 -37.36
C SER A 280 2.84 -7.92 -37.96
N LYS A 281 1.96 -8.94 -37.99
CA LYS A 281 0.57 -8.79 -38.44
C LYS A 281 -0.24 -7.87 -37.54
N LEU A 282 -0.06 -7.94 -36.22
CA LEU A 282 -0.68 -6.99 -35.28
C LEU A 282 -0.24 -5.55 -35.57
N ALA A 283 1.05 -5.32 -35.85
CA ALA A 283 1.55 -3.99 -36.21
C ALA A 283 0.89 -3.47 -37.49
N ASP A 284 0.76 -4.30 -38.52
CA ASP A 284 0.09 -3.93 -39.78
C ASP A 284 -1.40 -3.60 -39.56
N LEU A 285 -2.12 -4.38 -38.74
CA LEU A 285 -3.53 -4.15 -38.40
C LEU A 285 -3.73 -2.83 -37.63
N ILE A 286 -2.84 -2.53 -36.69
CA ILE A 286 -2.89 -1.28 -35.93
C ILE A 286 -2.58 -0.08 -36.84
N GLU A 287 -1.62 -0.23 -37.76
CA GLU A 287 -1.30 0.79 -38.75
C GLU A 287 -2.45 1.05 -39.72
N ASP A 288 -3.18 0.02 -40.15
CA ASP A 288 -4.41 0.18 -40.92
C ASP A 288 -5.49 0.89 -40.08
N LEU A 289 -5.71 0.48 -38.83
CA LEU A 289 -6.67 1.13 -37.93
C LEU A 289 -6.35 2.62 -37.71
N LEU A 290 -5.08 3.01 -37.63
CA LEU A 290 -4.68 4.41 -37.46
C LEU A 290 -4.87 5.25 -38.74
N ASN A 291 -4.85 4.63 -39.93
CA ASN A 291 -4.87 5.34 -41.22
C ASN A 291 -6.18 5.21 -42.02
N SER A 292 -6.97 4.15 -41.78
CA SER A 292 -8.17 3.82 -42.56
C SER A 292 -9.45 4.23 -41.83
N LEU A 293 -10.20 5.15 -42.43
CA LEU A 293 -11.46 5.65 -41.87
C LEU A 293 -12.54 4.57 -41.78
N LYS A 294 -12.51 3.59 -42.70
CA LYS A 294 -13.43 2.44 -42.68
C LYS A 294 -13.16 1.55 -41.46
N THR A 295 -11.90 1.20 -41.25
CA THR A 295 -11.47 0.34 -40.13
C THR A 295 -11.74 1.03 -38.79
N GLN A 296 -11.56 2.35 -38.72
CA GLN A 296 -11.93 3.15 -37.54
C GLN A 296 -13.43 3.12 -37.23
N GLN A 297 -14.29 3.21 -38.25
CA GLN A 297 -15.74 3.14 -38.04
C GLN A 297 -16.19 1.77 -37.51
N GLU A 298 -15.62 0.70 -38.06
CA GLU A 298 -15.86 -0.68 -37.59
C GLU A 298 -15.40 -0.85 -36.13
N PHE A 299 -14.21 -0.36 -35.81
CA PHE A 299 -13.66 -0.38 -34.46
C PHE A 299 -14.48 0.45 -33.47
N ASN A 300 -14.87 1.68 -33.84
CA ASN A 300 -15.64 2.56 -32.97
C ASN A 300 -17.02 1.96 -32.63
N SER A 301 -17.68 1.34 -33.62
CA SER A 301 -18.96 0.66 -33.41
C SER A 301 -18.81 -0.51 -32.44
N TRP A 302 -17.77 -1.33 -32.66
CA TRP A 302 -17.46 -2.46 -31.80
C TRP A 302 -17.13 -2.02 -30.36
N LEU A 303 -16.33 -0.96 -30.18
CA LEU A 303 -15.94 -0.47 -28.86
C LEU A 303 -17.14 0.09 -28.09
N ALA A 304 -18.04 0.79 -28.77
CA ALA A 304 -19.27 1.30 -28.19
C ALA A 304 -20.19 0.16 -27.71
N GLU A 305 -20.34 -0.89 -28.51
CA GLU A 305 -21.12 -2.08 -28.16
C GLU A 305 -20.49 -2.86 -27.00
N ALA A 306 -19.19 -3.14 -27.06
CA ALA A 306 -18.46 -3.92 -26.04
C ALA A 306 -18.52 -3.26 -24.65
N LEU A 307 -18.47 -1.93 -24.59
CA LEU A 307 -18.52 -1.17 -23.34
C LEU A 307 -19.92 -0.69 -22.96
N GLY A 308 -20.93 -0.95 -23.79
CA GLY A 308 -22.30 -0.48 -23.58
C GLY A 308 -22.44 1.05 -23.54
N ILE A 309 -21.58 1.78 -24.25
CA ILE A 309 -21.54 3.24 -24.26
C ILE A 309 -22.66 3.77 -25.17
N LYS A 310 -23.57 4.55 -24.59
CA LYS A 310 -24.68 5.18 -25.32
C LYS A 310 -24.40 6.62 -25.73
N ASP A 311 -23.49 7.29 -25.04
CA ASP A 311 -23.14 8.69 -25.29
C ASP A 311 -21.91 8.78 -26.21
N GLU A 312 -22.08 9.39 -27.38
CA GLU A 312 -21.01 9.59 -28.35
C GLU A 312 -19.87 10.44 -27.79
N LYS A 313 -20.15 11.44 -26.93
CA LYS A 313 -19.10 12.27 -26.32
C LYS A 313 -18.17 11.44 -25.44
N GLN A 314 -18.73 10.48 -24.71
CA GLN A 314 -17.96 9.56 -23.88
C GLN A 314 -17.04 8.67 -24.73
N LEU A 315 -17.54 8.15 -25.86
CA LEU A 315 -16.73 7.37 -26.80
C LEU A 315 -15.58 8.21 -27.38
N GLN A 316 -15.86 9.43 -27.85
CA GLN A 316 -14.82 10.33 -28.37
C GLN A 316 -13.77 10.67 -27.30
N SER A 317 -14.18 10.80 -26.04
CA SER A 317 -13.26 10.99 -24.93
C SER A 317 -12.30 9.81 -24.74
N LEU A 318 -12.80 8.57 -24.80
CA LEU A 318 -11.96 7.37 -24.70
C LEU A 318 -10.99 7.22 -25.89
N LEU A 319 -11.44 7.59 -27.09
CA LEU A 319 -10.64 7.47 -28.30
C LEU A 319 -9.52 8.52 -28.36
N TRP A 320 -9.79 9.78 -27.99
CA TRP A 320 -8.90 10.90 -28.33
C TRP A 320 -8.37 11.70 -27.13
N GLN A 321 -9.10 11.75 -26.02
CA GLN A 321 -8.75 12.66 -24.92
C GLN A 321 -7.79 12.01 -23.90
N PRO A 322 -6.71 12.71 -23.53
CA PRO A 322 -5.79 12.25 -22.50
C PRO A 322 -6.45 12.19 -21.11
N PRO A 323 -5.88 11.41 -20.17
CA PRO A 323 -4.80 10.43 -20.35
C PRO A 323 -5.26 9.14 -21.04
N ARG A 324 -4.31 8.37 -21.62
CA ARG A 324 -4.50 7.00 -22.13
C ARG A 324 -5.62 6.81 -23.17
N ALA A 325 -5.78 7.80 -24.04
CA ALA A 325 -6.67 7.68 -25.19
C ALA A 325 -6.23 6.55 -26.14
N ILE A 326 -7.20 5.83 -26.69
CA ILE A 326 -6.92 4.65 -27.52
C ILE A 326 -6.17 5.02 -28.80
N MET A 327 -6.62 6.06 -29.51
CA MET A 327 -6.07 6.46 -30.81
C MET A 327 -4.76 7.25 -30.70
N THR A 328 -4.59 8.04 -29.63
CA THR A 328 -3.45 8.96 -29.49
C THR A 328 -2.36 8.46 -28.54
N ALA A 329 -2.65 7.47 -27.69
CA ALA A 329 -1.69 6.93 -26.74
C ALA A 329 -1.55 5.40 -26.82
N PHE A 330 -2.64 4.63 -26.68
CA PHE A 330 -2.56 3.15 -26.62
C PHE A 330 -2.02 2.55 -27.92
N LEU A 331 -2.75 2.71 -29.02
CA LEU A 331 -2.40 2.13 -30.33
C LEU A 331 -1.03 2.62 -30.82
N PRO A 332 -0.68 3.92 -30.75
CA PRO A 332 0.66 4.38 -31.13
C PRO A 332 1.77 3.76 -30.27
N THR A 333 1.54 3.56 -28.96
CA THR A 333 2.53 2.93 -28.08
C THR A 333 2.71 1.46 -28.42
N VAL A 334 1.61 0.73 -28.68
CA VAL A 334 1.66 -0.67 -29.11
C VAL A 334 2.41 -0.79 -30.44
N LEU A 335 2.04 0.02 -31.44
CA LEU A 335 2.67 -0.01 -32.76
C LEU A 335 4.17 0.27 -32.67
N ARG A 336 4.56 1.30 -31.91
CA ARG A 336 5.96 1.65 -31.68
C ARG A 336 6.72 0.47 -31.07
N ARG A 337 6.16 -0.18 -30.04
CA ARG A 337 6.80 -1.33 -29.36
C ARG A 337 6.95 -2.54 -30.27
N LEU A 338 5.92 -2.88 -31.05
CA LEU A 338 5.96 -3.99 -32.00
C LEU A 338 7.01 -3.76 -33.10
N ARG A 339 7.04 -2.57 -33.69
CA ARG A 339 8.00 -2.22 -34.77
C ARG A 339 9.42 -2.06 -34.25
N SER A 340 9.60 -1.58 -33.03
CA SER A 340 10.92 -1.31 -32.44
C SER A 340 11.48 -2.46 -31.60
N ASN A 341 10.79 -3.60 -31.51
CA ASN A 341 11.15 -4.71 -30.63
C ASN A 341 11.31 -4.28 -29.15
N TRP A 342 10.39 -3.43 -28.67
CA TRP A 342 10.44 -2.80 -27.35
C TRP A 342 11.77 -2.06 -27.07
N SER A 343 12.40 -1.51 -28.11
CA SER A 343 13.67 -0.78 -27.94
C SER A 343 13.47 0.60 -27.35
N ARG A 344 14.38 0.97 -26.45
CA ARG A 344 14.48 2.30 -25.86
C ARG A 344 15.94 2.69 -25.75
N LEU A 345 16.27 3.94 -26.12
CA LEU A 345 17.66 4.42 -26.19
C LEU A 345 18.59 3.48 -27.00
N GLY A 346 18.05 2.81 -28.03
CA GLY A 346 18.78 1.86 -28.86
C GLY A 346 18.98 0.46 -28.28
N ILE A 347 18.47 0.18 -27.07
CA ILE A 347 18.59 -1.12 -26.42
C ILE A 347 17.25 -1.85 -26.55
N GLU A 348 17.22 -3.00 -27.21
CA GLU A 348 16.01 -3.83 -27.35
C GLU A 348 15.47 -4.34 -26.01
N LYS A 349 14.16 -4.57 -25.92
CA LYS A 349 13.47 -5.13 -24.73
C LYS A 349 13.58 -4.28 -23.44
N THR A 350 13.84 -2.98 -23.55
CA THR A 350 13.97 -2.09 -22.37
C THR A 350 12.79 -1.15 -22.16
N ASP A 351 11.91 -0.99 -23.16
CA ASP A 351 10.71 -0.14 -23.05
C ASP A 351 9.60 -0.81 -22.23
N ASN A 352 9.68 -0.71 -20.90
CA ASN A 352 8.69 -1.24 -19.93
C ASN A 352 8.20 -2.67 -20.28
N CYS A 353 9.14 -3.50 -20.76
CA CYS A 353 8.89 -4.86 -21.26
C CYS A 353 8.72 -5.82 -20.07
N ARG A 354 7.52 -6.39 -19.91
CA ARG A 354 7.17 -7.23 -18.75
C ARG A 354 6.52 -8.52 -19.22
N LYS A 355 7.05 -9.66 -18.79
CA LYS A 355 6.50 -10.98 -19.15
C LYS A 355 5.08 -11.14 -18.58
N SER A 356 4.16 -11.61 -19.42
CA SER A 356 2.75 -11.85 -19.07
C SER A 356 1.99 -10.63 -18.53
N THR A 357 2.51 -9.42 -18.77
CA THR A 357 1.86 -8.14 -18.44
C THR A 357 1.85 -7.25 -19.68
N PRO A 358 0.80 -7.30 -20.51
CA PRO A 358 0.72 -6.52 -21.74
C PRO A 358 0.51 -5.05 -21.39
N MET A 359 1.24 -4.17 -22.10
CA MET A 359 1.02 -2.72 -22.05
C MET A 359 0.83 -2.15 -20.62
N PRO A 360 1.83 -2.29 -19.72
CA PRO A 360 1.73 -1.91 -18.31
C PRO A 360 1.37 -0.44 -18.05
N ASP A 361 1.51 0.43 -19.05
CA ASP A 361 1.13 1.85 -18.97
C ASP A 361 -0.39 2.06 -19.07
N PHE A 362 -1.13 1.05 -19.55
CA PHE A 362 -2.57 1.12 -19.87
C PHE A 362 -3.40 0.03 -19.20
N ILE A 363 -2.78 -1.09 -18.82
CA ILE A 363 -3.44 -2.27 -18.25
C ILE A 363 -2.68 -2.70 -16.99
N PRO A 364 -3.36 -3.00 -15.87
CA PRO A 364 -2.69 -3.43 -14.67
C PRO A 364 -2.23 -4.89 -14.78
N SER A 365 -1.19 -5.26 -14.02
CA SER A 365 -0.71 -6.65 -13.98
C SER A 365 -1.73 -7.63 -13.40
N ALA A 366 -2.71 -7.15 -12.63
CA ALA A 366 -3.81 -7.93 -12.08
C ALA A 366 -5.15 -7.18 -12.19
N LEU A 367 -6.24 -7.93 -12.35
CA LEU A 367 -7.60 -7.43 -12.64
C LEU A 367 -8.18 -6.46 -11.58
N PHE A 368 -7.60 -6.42 -10.38
CA PHE A 368 -8.06 -5.58 -9.25
C PHE A 368 -6.98 -4.62 -8.71
N ASN A 369 -5.86 -4.42 -9.43
CA ASN A 369 -4.86 -3.44 -9.01
C ASN A 369 -5.32 -2.01 -9.34
N ASP A 370 -4.89 -1.05 -8.51
CA ASP A 370 -5.10 0.38 -8.73
C ASP A 370 -4.26 0.85 -9.92
N LEU A 371 -4.79 0.76 -11.14
CA LEU A 371 -4.08 1.27 -12.30
C LEU A 371 -3.83 2.80 -12.19
N CYS A 372 -4.60 3.52 -11.35
CA CYS A 372 -4.49 4.98 -11.20
C CYS A 372 -3.03 5.33 -10.88
N LEU A 373 -2.41 4.49 -10.08
CA LEU A 373 -1.00 4.57 -9.76
C LEU A 373 -0.21 3.74 -10.79
N PRO A 374 0.84 4.30 -11.41
CA PRO A 374 1.82 3.51 -12.12
C PRO A 374 2.33 2.35 -11.26
N GLU A 375 2.75 1.26 -11.88
CA GLU A 375 3.35 0.13 -11.17
C GLU A 375 4.88 0.21 -11.18
N LEU A 376 5.49 -0.07 -10.02
CA LEU A 376 6.93 -0.21 -9.83
C LEU A 376 7.28 -1.69 -9.67
N GLN A 377 8.21 -2.18 -10.48
CA GLN A 377 8.80 -3.51 -10.34
C GLN A 377 9.96 -3.45 -9.35
N ILE A 378 9.93 -4.31 -8.34
CA ILE A 378 11.03 -4.52 -7.39
C ILE A 378 11.75 -5.80 -7.76
N ASN A 379 13.03 -5.70 -8.12
CA ASN A 379 13.89 -6.86 -8.29
C ASN A 379 14.60 -7.16 -6.97
N LEU A 380 14.44 -8.38 -6.48
CA LEU A 380 15.14 -8.88 -5.31
C LEU A 380 16.34 -9.72 -5.73
N PRO A 381 17.42 -9.74 -4.94
CA PRO A 381 18.58 -10.58 -5.25
C PRO A 381 18.15 -12.05 -5.24
N GLY A 382 18.54 -12.80 -6.27
CA GLY A 382 18.33 -14.25 -6.33
C GLY A 382 19.20 -14.98 -5.31
N GLU A 383 18.76 -16.15 -4.84
CA GLU A 383 19.60 -17.06 -4.08
C GLU A 383 20.61 -17.73 -5.03
N ASN A 384 21.91 -17.67 -4.72
CA ASN A 384 23.05 -18.33 -5.39
C ASN A 384 22.75 -18.95 -6.78
N GLY A 385 22.83 -18.13 -7.84
CA GLY A 385 22.71 -18.59 -9.24
C GLY A 385 21.29 -18.66 -9.79
N GLN A 386 20.26 -18.35 -9.01
CA GLN A 386 18.89 -18.16 -9.50
C GLN A 386 18.69 -16.74 -10.03
N GLU A 387 17.80 -16.60 -11.01
CA GLU A 387 17.41 -15.27 -11.51
C GLU A 387 16.77 -14.43 -10.38
N PRO A 388 16.97 -13.10 -10.39
CA PRO A 388 16.30 -12.18 -9.48
C PRO A 388 14.78 -12.38 -9.49
N ASN A 389 14.17 -12.46 -8.30
CA ASN A 389 12.72 -12.48 -8.21
C ASN A 389 12.18 -11.06 -8.43
N ALA A 390 11.29 -10.89 -9.41
CA ALA A 390 10.67 -9.62 -9.73
C ALA A 390 9.22 -9.57 -9.26
N TYR A 391 8.85 -8.50 -8.54
CA TYR A 391 7.49 -8.29 -8.04
C TYR A 391 6.97 -6.91 -8.45
N SER A 392 5.77 -6.86 -9.04
CA SER A 392 5.11 -5.59 -9.36
C SER A 392 4.22 -5.11 -8.22
N MET A 393 4.22 -3.80 -7.95
CA MET A 393 3.34 -3.19 -6.95
C MET A 393 3.06 -1.70 -7.28
N PRO A 394 2.00 -1.08 -6.73
CA PRO A 394 1.73 0.33 -6.95
C PRO A 394 2.93 1.21 -6.55
N ILE A 395 3.31 2.17 -7.41
CA ILE A 395 4.54 2.96 -7.28
C ILE A 395 4.65 3.68 -5.93
N LEU A 396 3.54 4.25 -5.43
CA LEU A 396 3.53 4.93 -4.13
C LEU A 396 3.90 3.96 -3.00
N GLN A 397 3.35 2.75 -3.03
CA GLN A 397 3.65 1.72 -2.04
C GLN A 397 5.09 1.21 -2.22
N GLY A 398 5.54 1.01 -3.47
CA GLY A 398 6.88 0.52 -3.77
C GLY A 398 7.97 1.50 -3.32
N MET A 399 7.81 2.77 -3.65
CA MET A 399 8.71 3.84 -3.20
C MET A 399 8.72 3.96 -1.67
N LYS A 400 7.58 3.81 -0.99
CA LYS A 400 7.49 3.88 0.47
C LYS A 400 8.14 2.67 1.16
N ASP A 401 7.85 1.46 0.69
CA ASP A 401 8.34 0.23 1.31
C ASP A 401 9.83 0.00 1.06
N PHE A 402 10.34 0.53 -0.07
CA PHE A 402 11.75 0.50 -0.48
C PHE A 402 12.36 1.91 -0.51
N ALA A 403 11.95 2.77 0.41
CA ALA A 403 12.61 4.07 0.61
C ALA A 403 14.10 3.85 0.92
N PRO A 404 15.01 4.67 0.37
CA PRO A 404 16.44 4.49 0.61
C PRO A 404 16.79 4.40 2.11
N GLY A 405 17.58 3.37 2.48
CA GLY A 405 17.96 3.08 3.87
C GLY A 405 16.92 2.36 4.72
N ARG A 406 15.67 2.15 4.24
CA ARG A 406 14.68 1.34 4.95
C ARG A 406 15.00 -0.15 4.80
N ILE A 407 14.89 -0.91 5.89
CA ILE A 407 14.88 -2.38 5.82
C ILE A 407 13.44 -2.87 5.65
N SER A 408 13.18 -3.50 4.50
CA SER A 408 11.90 -4.08 4.10
C SER A 408 11.88 -5.60 4.30
N LYS A 409 10.80 -6.08 4.91
CA LYS A 409 10.40 -7.47 5.11
C LYS A 409 9.18 -7.85 4.25
N ARG A 410 8.70 -6.97 3.37
CA ARG A 410 7.51 -7.22 2.51
C ARG A 410 7.59 -8.52 1.72
N PHE A 411 8.78 -8.87 1.23
CA PHE A 411 9.03 -10.12 0.50
C PHE A 411 9.86 -11.12 1.31
N ALA A 412 9.97 -10.95 2.63
CA ALA A 412 10.57 -11.93 3.53
C ALA A 412 9.58 -13.09 3.76
N ILE A 413 9.56 -14.06 2.85
CA ILE A 413 8.58 -15.15 2.88
C ILE A 413 9.16 -16.38 3.56
N LYS A 414 10.45 -16.68 3.34
CA LYS A 414 11.03 -17.98 3.71
C LYS A 414 11.63 -17.99 5.11
N SER A 415 12.21 -16.87 5.54
CA SER A 415 13.04 -16.83 6.76
C SER A 415 12.94 -15.48 7.47
N ILE A 416 13.11 -15.51 8.79
CA ILE A 416 13.25 -14.29 9.58
C ILE A 416 14.46 -13.46 9.15
N ARG A 417 15.52 -14.08 8.62
CA ARG A 417 16.74 -13.36 8.19
C ARG A 417 16.59 -12.63 6.87
N GLU A 418 15.64 -13.03 6.05
CA GLU A 418 15.40 -12.42 4.75
C GLU A 418 15.02 -10.95 4.94
N CYS A 419 15.78 -10.05 4.34
CA CYS A 419 15.55 -8.62 4.42
C CYS A 419 16.13 -7.95 3.18
N HIS A 420 15.47 -6.87 2.76
CA HIS A 420 15.81 -6.16 1.55
C HIS A 420 15.89 -4.67 1.85
N TRP A 421 16.86 -4.01 1.28
CA TRP A 421 17.00 -2.55 1.38
C TRP A 421 17.46 -1.96 0.06
N LEU A 422 17.36 -0.65 -0.05
CA LEU A 422 17.79 0.08 -1.22
C LEU A 422 18.75 1.18 -0.77
N VAL A 423 19.97 1.17 -1.30
CA VAL A 423 21.06 2.08 -0.94
C VAL A 423 21.92 2.37 -2.17
N PRO A 424 22.64 3.51 -2.24
CA PRO A 424 23.58 3.78 -3.32
C PRO A 424 24.70 2.73 -3.36
N LYS A 425 25.29 2.46 -4.54
CA LYS A 425 26.32 1.42 -4.69
C LYS A 425 27.57 1.71 -3.86
N LYS A 426 27.87 3.00 -3.67
CA LYS A 426 28.96 3.50 -2.83
C LYS A 426 28.37 4.15 -1.59
N LEU A 427 27.93 3.33 -0.63
CA LEU A 427 27.44 3.82 0.65
C LEU A 427 28.57 3.86 1.68
N GLU A 428 28.78 5.01 2.31
CA GLU A 428 29.49 5.12 3.58
C GLU A 428 28.46 5.32 4.71
N LEU A 429 28.40 4.39 5.67
CA LEU A 429 27.51 4.52 6.82
C LEU A 429 28.06 5.55 7.82
N LYS A 430 27.72 6.81 7.61
CA LYS A 430 28.05 7.94 8.48
C LYS A 430 26.86 8.87 8.60
N ASP A 431 26.72 9.54 9.73
CA ASP A 431 25.68 10.55 9.92
C ASP A 431 25.82 11.69 8.91
N GLY A 432 24.67 12.26 8.52
CA GLY A 432 24.58 13.44 7.69
C GLY A 432 23.93 13.21 6.33
N SER A 433 24.21 14.13 5.40
CA SER A 433 23.64 14.14 4.06
C SER A 433 24.51 13.34 3.09
N HIS A 434 23.90 12.43 2.34
CA HIS A 434 24.56 11.59 1.35
C HIS A 434 23.90 11.73 -0.01
N SER A 435 24.72 11.87 -1.06
CA SER A 435 24.25 11.82 -2.43
C SER A 435 23.78 10.42 -2.78
N PHE A 436 22.62 10.33 -3.41
CA PHE A 436 22.10 9.13 -4.03
C PHE A 436 21.92 9.38 -5.53
N PRO A 437 22.90 8.95 -6.36
CA PRO A 437 22.77 9.02 -7.81
C PRO A 437 21.51 8.29 -8.29
N ILE A 438 20.66 8.97 -9.05
CA ILE A 438 19.39 8.37 -9.50
C ILE A 438 19.60 7.15 -10.41
N ASP A 439 20.77 7.02 -11.03
CA ASP A 439 21.17 5.86 -11.84
C ASP A 439 21.42 4.61 -10.99
N ASP A 440 21.78 4.78 -9.72
CA ASP A 440 21.87 3.68 -8.75
C ASP A 440 20.48 3.30 -8.22
N TYR A 441 19.56 4.26 -8.10
CA TYR A 441 18.18 4.00 -7.68
C TYR A 441 17.40 3.27 -8.79
N CYS A 442 17.41 3.82 -10.00
CA CYS A 442 16.71 3.28 -11.17
C CYS A 442 17.49 3.64 -12.44
N PRO A 443 18.04 2.66 -13.18
CA PRO A 443 18.84 2.91 -14.39
C PRO A 443 18.11 3.72 -15.47
N PRO A 444 18.83 4.44 -16.35
CA PRO A 444 18.23 5.29 -17.38
C PRO A 444 17.25 4.59 -18.33
N ASP A 445 17.49 3.31 -18.66
CA ASP A 445 16.62 2.50 -19.51
C ASP A 445 15.33 2.07 -18.80
N LYS A 446 15.29 2.13 -17.46
CA LYS A 446 14.21 1.68 -16.58
C LYS A 446 13.39 2.81 -15.94
N ARG A 447 13.61 4.06 -16.35
CA ARG A 447 12.84 5.23 -15.88
C ARG A 447 12.41 6.14 -17.02
N GLU A 448 11.37 6.92 -16.85
CA GLU A 448 10.96 7.96 -17.79
C GLU A 448 11.09 9.36 -17.19
N SER A 449 11.33 10.35 -18.05
CA SER A 449 11.31 11.76 -17.65
C SER A 449 9.86 12.20 -17.51
N MET A 450 9.59 12.92 -16.43
CA MET A 450 8.35 13.66 -16.20
C MET A 450 8.62 15.15 -16.44
N PRO A 451 7.58 15.97 -16.64
CA PRO A 451 7.77 17.42 -16.65
C PRO A 451 8.38 17.87 -15.33
N ASP A 452 9.34 18.80 -15.41
CA ASP A 452 10.07 19.31 -14.25
C ASP A 452 9.12 19.77 -13.16
N CYS A 453 9.50 19.47 -11.92
CA CYS A 453 8.68 19.74 -10.75
C CYS A 453 9.15 20.99 -10.03
N HIS A 454 8.21 21.68 -9.41
CA HIS A 454 8.49 22.89 -8.64
C HIS A 454 8.49 22.57 -7.15
N ILE A 455 9.57 22.93 -6.45
CA ILE A 455 9.62 22.92 -4.99
C ILE A 455 9.67 24.35 -4.46
N THR A 456 8.98 24.60 -3.35
CA THR A 456 9.09 25.88 -2.64
C THR A 456 10.18 25.76 -1.58
N THR A 457 11.25 26.54 -1.73
CA THR A 457 12.35 26.68 -0.77
C THR A 457 12.30 28.06 -0.10
N ARG A 458 13.17 28.30 0.89
CA ARG A 458 13.29 29.63 1.55
C ARG A 458 13.71 30.73 0.57
N THR A 459 14.50 30.37 -0.44
CA THR A 459 15.09 31.27 -1.45
C THR A 459 14.17 31.52 -2.64
N GLY A 460 13.08 30.75 -2.77
CA GLY A 460 12.08 30.93 -3.83
C GLY A 460 11.53 29.60 -4.32
N MET A 461 11.06 29.59 -5.57
CA MET A 461 10.63 28.38 -6.24
C MET A 461 11.81 27.83 -7.04
N GLU A 462 12.19 26.57 -6.78
CA GLU A 462 13.24 25.87 -7.50
C GLU A 462 12.62 24.82 -8.44
N VAL A 463 13.21 24.69 -9.62
CA VAL A 463 12.81 23.71 -10.64
C VAL A 463 13.73 22.51 -10.53
N ILE A 464 13.15 21.31 -10.42
CA ILE A 464 13.88 20.06 -10.23
C ILE A 464 13.49 19.06 -11.33
N PRO A 465 14.46 18.44 -12.02
CA PRO A 465 14.19 17.37 -12.96
C PRO A 465 13.52 16.19 -12.26
N CYS A 466 12.37 15.78 -12.77
CA CYS A 466 11.57 14.70 -12.20
C CYS A 466 11.53 13.48 -13.12
N PHE A 467 11.59 12.30 -12.52
CA PHE A 467 11.56 11.02 -13.22
C PHE A 467 10.51 10.08 -12.62
N ARG A 468 10.02 9.14 -13.39
CA ARG A 468 9.21 8.02 -12.90
C ARG A 468 10.00 6.73 -13.06
N ALA A 469 10.17 6.00 -11.96
CA ALA A 469 10.82 4.70 -11.98
C ALA A 469 9.84 3.59 -12.42
N TRP A 470 10.30 2.69 -13.28
CA TRP A 470 9.57 1.47 -13.61
C TRP A 470 10.12 0.25 -12.87
N GLU A 471 11.42 0.26 -12.56
CA GLU A 471 12.12 -0.87 -11.96
C GLU A 471 13.17 -0.38 -10.96
N VAL A 472 13.18 -0.95 -9.76
CA VAL A 472 14.23 -0.72 -8.76
C VAL A 472 14.79 -2.06 -8.31
N THR A 473 16.10 -2.09 -8.05
CA THR A 473 16.77 -3.30 -7.58
C THR A 473 17.12 -3.13 -6.12
N ALA A 474 16.56 -3.98 -5.28
CA ALA A 474 16.91 -4.05 -3.87
C ALA A 474 18.13 -4.97 -3.65
N ASN A 475 18.83 -4.76 -2.54
CA ASN A 475 19.94 -5.59 -2.11
C ASN A 475 19.61 -6.27 -0.79
N THR A 476 20.35 -7.34 -0.46
CA THR A 476 20.39 -7.88 0.90
C THR A 476 21.45 -7.12 1.69
N PRO A 477 21.12 -6.58 2.87
CA PRO A 477 22.11 -5.98 3.75
C PRO A 477 23.23 -6.98 4.09
N PRO A 478 24.51 -6.59 4.00
CA PRO A 478 25.62 -7.42 4.45
C PRO A 478 25.54 -7.75 5.96
N ASP A 479 25.79 -9.01 6.32
CA ASP A 479 25.70 -9.50 7.71
C ASP A 479 26.72 -8.83 8.65
N ASP A 480 27.88 -8.43 8.13
CA ASP A 480 28.96 -7.75 8.88
C ASP A 480 28.55 -6.36 9.36
N LEU A 481 27.61 -5.70 8.67
CA LEU A 481 27.06 -4.42 9.09
C LEU A 481 26.18 -4.53 10.34
N LYS A 482 25.72 -5.74 10.72
CA LYS A 482 24.87 -6.00 11.90
C LYS A 482 23.73 -5.00 12.06
N LEU A 483 22.98 -4.78 10.98
CA LEU A 483 21.84 -3.87 10.99
C LEU A 483 20.66 -4.49 11.74
N SER A 484 19.95 -3.66 12.49
CA SER A 484 18.69 -4.04 13.11
C SER A 484 17.55 -3.96 12.09
N GLU A 485 16.68 -4.96 12.08
CA GLU A 485 15.49 -5.01 11.21
C GLU A 485 14.50 -3.86 11.44
N THR A 486 14.68 -3.11 12.53
CA THR A 486 13.90 -1.91 12.87
C THR A 486 14.39 -0.63 12.19
N SER A 487 15.49 -0.70 11.42
CA SER A 487 15.95 0.41 10.58
C SER A 487 14.86 0.83 9.60
N ASN A 488 14.58 2.13 9.55
CA ASN A 488 13.44 2.67 8.83
C ASN A 488 13.80 3.97 8.11
N ALA A 489 13.12 4.27 7.01
CA ALA A 489 13.29 5.51 6.28
C ALA A 489 11.96 6.09 5.80
N PHE A 490 11.93 7.40 5.63
CA PHE A 490 10.80 8.17 5.13
C PHE A 490 11.24 9.04 3.96
N LEU A 491 10.51 8.95 2.84
CA LEU A 491 10.76 9.80 1.68
C LEU A 491 10.43 11.27 2.00
N ASN A 492 11.25 12.17 1.47
CA ASN A 492 11.02 13.61 1.50
C ASN A 492 9.99 13.96 0.42
N TRP A 493 8.70 13.84 0.74
CA TRP A 493 7.59 14.05 -0.20
C TRP A 493 7.29 15.52 -0.47
N HIS A 494 7.05 15.82 -1.75
CA HIS A 494 6.54 17.09 -2.26
C HIS A 494 5.31 16.82 -3.14
N SER A 495 4.51 17.86 -3.39
CA SER A 495 3.34 17.76 -4.26
C SER A 495 3.14 19.03 -5.05
N GLU A 496 2.77 18.88 -6.31
CA GLU A 496 2.47 19.97 -7.23
C GLU A 496 1.09 19.74 -7.86
N ILE A 497 0.28 20.78 -7.93
CA ILE A 497 -1.05 20.74 -8.56
C ILE A 497 -0.97 21.56 -9.85
N ARG A 498 -1.25 20.91 -10.98
CA ARG A 498 -1.20 21.48 -12.32
C ARG A 498 -2.61 21.53 -12.89
N PRO A 499 -3.34 22.64 -12.70
CA PRO A 499 -4.65 22.79 -13.30
C PRO A 499 -4.53 23.10 -14.81
N PRO A 500 -5.52 22.73 -15.61
CA PRO A 500 -5.67 23.25 -16.97
C PRO A 500 -5.95 24.77 -16.94
N GLN A 501 -5.86 25.43 -18.10
CA GLN A 501 -5.97 26.89 -18.18
C GLN A 501 -7.27 27.45 -17.59
N ASN A 502 -8.40 26.78 -17.78
CA ASN A 502 -9.71 27.23 -17.33
C ASN A 502 -10.45 26.12 -16.59
N GLY A 503 -10.89 26.39 -15.37
CA GLY A 503 -11.89 25.57 -14.67
C GLY A 503 -13.31 25.96 -15.06
N ILE A 504 -14.28 25.17 -14.61
CA ILE A 504 -15.70 25.47 -14.83
C ILE A 504 -16.22 26.30 -13.65
N PRO A 505 -16.58 27.57 -13.87
CA PRO A 505 -17.01 28.43 -12.80
C PRO A 505 -18.34 27.94 -12.22
N ALA A 506 -18.48 28.08 -10.91
CA ALA A 506 -19.73 27.88 -10.20
C ALA A 506 -20.13 29.14 -9.46
N GLU A 507 -21.44 29.28 -9.23
CA GLU A 507 -21.98 30.40 -8.47
C GLU A 507 -21.53 30.33 -7.01
N VAL A 508 -20.98 31.45 -6.53
CA VAL A 508 -20.70 31.61 -5.10
C VAL A 508 -22.05 31.82 -4.40
N PRO A 509 -22.36 31.08 -3.31
CA PRO A 509 -23.60 31.27 -2.57
C PRO A 509 -23.80 32.74 -2.18
N SER A 510 -24.89 33.33 -2.65
CA SER A 510 -25.32 34.68 -2.28
C SER A 510 -26.17 34.64 -1.02
N ASN A 511 -26.08 35.67 -0.16
CA ASN A 511 -26.79 35.80 1.13
C ASN A 511 -26.22 34.99 2.31
N ASN A 512 -24.91 34.73 2.36
CA ASN A 512 -24.26 34.22 3.56
C ASN A 512 -22.86 34.82 3.76
N VAL A 513 -22.24 34.51 4.90
CA VAL A 513 -20.91 34.99 5.29
C VAL A 513 -19.83 34.60 4.26
N TRP A 514 -20.06 33.57 3.46
CA TRP A 514 -19.09 33.11 2.46
C TRP A 514 -18.96 34.04 1.25
N GLN A 515 -19.95 34.89 0.98
CA GLN A 515 -19.90 35.87 -0.11
C GLN A 515 -18.75 36.87 0.06
N ASP A 516 -18.39 37.19 1.31
CA ASP A 516 -17.28 38.09 1.61
C ASP A 516 -15.91 37.39 1.60
N ILE A 517 -15.91 36.04 1.63
CA ILE A 517 -14.72 35.20 1.72
C ILE A 517 -14.32 34.65 0.35
N PHE A 518 -15.24 34.07 -0.41
CA PHE A 518 -14.96 33.44 -1.71
C PHE A 518 -15.22 34.41 -2.85
N GLN A 519 -14.19 34.69 -3.64
CA GLN A 519 -14.29 35.48 -4.87
C GLN A 519 -14.80 34.63 -6.04
N GLN A 520 -14.36 33.38 -6.11
CA GLN A 520 -14.69 32.48 -7.21
C GLN A 520 -14.58 31.02 -6.75
N VAL A 521 -15.47 30.17 -7.27
CA VAL A 521 -15.40 28.72 -7.16
C VAL A 521 -15.27 28.15 -8.57
N GLU A 522 -14.29 27.28 -8.79
CA GLU A 522 -14.11 26.57 -10.06
C GLU A 522 -14.05 25.06 -9.83
N PHE A 523 -14.75 24.31 -10.67
CA PHE A 523 -14.72 22.86 -10.70
C PHE A 523 -13.83 22.35 -11.82
N TYR A 524 -13.05 21.33 -11.49
CA TYR A 524 -12.20 20.59 -12.40
C TYR A 524 -12.63 19.14 -12.30
N SER A 525 -13.33 18.62 -13.31
CA SER A 525 -13.87 17.26 -13.26
C SER A 525 -13.59 16.47 -14.52
N HIS A 526 -13.43 15.16 -14.36
CA HIS A 526 -13.33 14.20 -15.45
C HIS A 526 -14.61 14.21 -16.31
N GLN A 527 -15.78 14.36 -15.67
CA GLN A 527 -17.07 14.41 -16.38
C GLN A 527 -17.12 15.56 -17.38
N GLN A 528 -16.51 16.69 -17.04
CA GLN A 528 -16.47 17.87 -17.88
C GLN A 528 -15.17 17.95 -18.70
N HIS A 529 -14.39 16.85 -18.75
CA HIS A 529 -13.13 16.76 -19.48
C HIS A 529 -12.10 17.81 -19.07
N CYS A 530 -12.12 18.24 -17.81
CA CYS A 530 -11.23 19.25 -17.25
C CYS A 530 -10.65 18.81 -15.89
N PRO A 531 -10.02 17.63 -15.76
CA PRO A 531 -9.38 17.21 -14.51
C PRO A 531 -8.08 18.00 -14.27
N ILE A 532 -7.63 18.05 -13.02
CA ILE A 532 -6.29 18.56 -12.68
C ILE A 532 -5.26 17.42 -12.71
N GLU A 533 -4.01 17.73 -13.02
CA GLU A 533 -2.90 16.81 -12.76
C GLU A 533 -2.34 17.09 -11.35
N ALA A 534 -2.41 16.08 -10.47
CA ALA A 534 -1.77 16.07 -9.17
C ALA A 534 -0.47 15.26 -9.26
N VAL A 535 0.66 15.93 -9.08
CA VAL A 535 1.99 15.31 -9.13
C VAL A 535 2.50 15.14 -7.70
N ARG A 536 3.00 13.94 -7.39
CA ARG A 536 3.64 13.64 -6.11
C ARG A 536 5.02 13.06 -6.37
N PHE A 537 6.03 13.64 -5.74
CA PHE A 537 7.42 13.31 -5.99
C PHE A 537 8.24 13.39 -4.71
N ALA A 538 9.39 12.71 -4.70
CA ALA A 538 10.33 12.68 -3.59
C ALA A 538 11.73 13.07 -4.08
N THR A 539 12.39 13.93 -3.32
CA THR A 539 13.78 14.39 -3.60
C THR A 539 14.83 13.54 -2.90
N GLY A 540 14.41 12.52 -2.16
CA GLY A 540 15.30 11.72 -1.32
C GLY A 540 14.56 11.07 -0.16
N SER A 541 15.29 10.67 0.88
CA SER A 541 14.72 10.10 2.10
C SER A 541 15.59 10.31 3.33
N ARG A 542 14.94 10.46 4.49
CA ARG A 542 15.57 10.43 5.80
C ARG A 542 15.49 9.02 6.38
N ALA A 543 16.64 8.41 6.63
CA ALA A 543 16.78 7.08 7.17
C ALA A 543 17.35 7.12 8.59
N ASN A 544 16.74 6.34 9.48
CA ASN A 544 17.27 6.00 10.79
C ASN A 544 17.78 4.56 10.71
N ILE A 545 19.10 4.41 10.59
CA ILE A 545 19.80 3.14 10.52
C ILE A 545 20.16 2.72 11.94
N LYS A 546 19.60 1.60 12.37
CA LYS A 546 19.81 1.03 13.69
C LYS A 546 20.70 -0.18 13.59
N PHE A 547 21.53 -0.39 14.60
CA PHE A 547 22.37 -1.59 14.68
C PHE A 547 21.82 -2.58 15.70
N SER A 548 22.07 -3.87 15.46
CA SER A 548 21.74 -4.93 16.42
C SER A 548 22.81 -5.08 17.51
N ASP A 549 23.94 -4.39 17.38
CA ASP A 549 24.95 -4.26 18.42
C ASP A 549 24.79 -2.92 19.17
N GLN A 550 25.69 -2.64 20.13
CA GLN A 550 25.62 -1.44 20.98
C GLN A 550 26.12 -0.16 20.29
N ARG A 551 26.14 -0.10 18.96
CA ARG A 551 26.46 1.13 18.22
C ARG A 551 25.30 2.12 18.30
N GLU A 552 25.63 3.40 18.18
CA GLU A 552 24.63 4.46 18.10
C GLU A 552 23.85 4.40 16.78
N ASP A 553 22.57 4.76 16.84
CA ASP A 553 21.70 4.88 15.67
C ASP A 553 22.23 6.00 14.75
N LEU A 554 22.26 5.77 13.44
CA LEU A 554 22.67 6.78 12.46
C LEU A 554 21.45 7.45 11.80
N GLN A 555 21.53 8.77 11.63
CA GLN A 555 20.61 9.57 10.84
C GLN A 555 21.26 9.93 9.49
N ILE A 556 20.71 9.39 8.41
CA ILE A 556 21.20 9.59 7.05
C ILE A 556 20.12 10.27 6.21
N ASP A 557 20.42 11.41 5.60
CA ASP A 557 19.56 12.04 4.60
C ASP A 557 20.10 11.75 3.20
N PHE A 558 19.43 10.83 2.50
CA PHE A 558 19.73 10.52 1.10
C PHE A 558 19.10 11.58 0.20
N LYS A 559 19.89 12.22 -0.65
CA LYS A 559 19.43 13.20 -1.64
C LYS A 559 19.59 12.67 -3.04
N PHE A 560 18.52 12.65 -3.82
CA PHE A 560 18.57 12.19 -5.21
C PHE A 560 19.30 13.19 -6.09
N GLU A 561 20.27 12.71 -6.87
CA GLU A 561 21.07 13.53 -7.75
C GLU A 561 21.11 12.98 -9.18
N HIS A 562 20.96 13.87 -10.16
CA HIS A 562 21.19 13.60 -11.56
C HIS A 562 22.25 14.56 -12.08
N ARG A 563 23.39 14.04 -12.56
CA ARG A 563 24.51 14.85 -13.06
C ARG A 563 25.00 15.91 -12.05
N ASN A 564 25.03 15.56 -10.77
CA ASN A 564 25.39 16.41 -9.63
C ASN A 564 24.42 17.58 -9.35
N GLU A 565 23.22 17.54 -9.92
CA GLU A 565 22.13 18.47 -9.60
C GLU A 565 21.00 17.73 -8.86
N PRO A 566 20.22 18.40 -7.98
CA PRO A 566 19.08 17.79 -7.31
C PRO A 566 18.10 17.19 -8.32
N ALA A 567 17.57 16.01 -8.01
CA ALA A 567 16.59 15.32 -8.83
C ALA A 567 15.45 14.75 -7.98
N ALA A 568 14.38 14.33 -8.64
CA ALA A 568 13.25 13.71 -7.96
C ALA A 568 12.75 12.46 -8.69
N PHE A 569 12.21 11.52 -7.92
CA PHE A 569 11.34 10.45 -8.43
C PHE A 569 9.90 10.72 -8.03
N GLY A 570 8.96 10.53 -8.95
CA GLY A 570 7.55 10.79 -8.70
C GLY A 570 6.61 10.08 -9.64
N PHE A 571 5.34 10.42 -9.47
CA PHE A 571 4.24 9.97 -10.31
C PHE A 571 3.17 11.06 -10.35
N SER A 572 2.27 10.99 -11.33
CA SER A 572 1.16 11.91 -11.44
C SER A 572 -0.16 11.17 -11.58
N LEU A 573 -1.22 11.84 -11.13
CA LEU A 573 -2.59 11.37 -11.12
C LEU A 573 -3.48 12.46 -11.70
N TRP A 574 -4.46 12.07 -12.51
CA TRP A 574 -5.52 12.97 -12.92
C TRP A 574 -6.68 12.83 -11.93
N VAL A 575 -7.09 13.93 -11.32
CA VAL A 575 -8.09 13.93 -10.25
C VAL A 575 -9.13 15.02 -10.46
N ASP A 576 -10.33 14.80 -9.90
CA ASP A 576 -11.32 15.86 -9.76
C ASP A 576 -10.92 16.79 -8.61
N ALA A 577 -11.16 18.08 -8.79
CA ALA A 577 -10.85 19.09 -7.79
C ALA A 577 -11.84 20.25 -7.83
N VAL A 578 -11.89 20.96 -6.70
CA VAL A 578 -12.56 22.24 -6.57
C VAL A 578 -11.54 23.27 -6.12
N LYS A 579 -11.48 24.40 -6.82
CA LYS A 579 -10.65 25.54 -6.48
C LYS A 579 -11.53 26.61 -5.85
N PHE A 580 -11.17 27.00 -4.63
CA PHE A 580 -11.74 28.15 -3.95
C PHE A 580 -10.75 29.31 -4.03
N GLN A 581 -11.12 30.36 -4.73
CA GLN A 581 -10.37 31.61 -4.69
C GLN A 581 -10.90 32.44 -3.53
N CYS A 582 -10.10 32.56 -2.48
CA CYS A 582 -10.48 33.29 -1.28
C CYS A 582 -9.86 34.69 -1.26
N ARG A 583 -10.61 35.67 -0.78
CA ARG A 583 -10.04 36.94 -0.34
C ARG A 583 -9.40 36.73 1.03
N LEU A 584 -8.09 36.93 1.13
CA LEU A 584 -7.45 36.97 2.43
C LEU A 584 -8.05 38.14 3.24
N PRO A 585 -8.49 37.91 4.49
CA PRO A 585 -8.98 38.99 5.34
C PRO A 585 -7.83 39.99 5.59
N ASN A 586 -8.17 41.28 5.73
CA ASN A 586 -7.18 42.26 6.17
C ASN A 586 -6.77 41.93 7.61
N PHE A 587 -5.54 41.48 7.78
CA PHE A 587 -4.97 41.18 9.08
C PHE A 587 -4.60 42.49 9.79
N ASP A 588 -5.52 43.04 10.58
CA ASP A 588 -5.20 44.11 11.51
C ASP A 588 -4.51 43.51 12.75
N PHE A 589 -3.23 43.79 12.91
CA PHE A 589 -2.41 43.33 14.04
C PHE A 589 -3.00 43.75 15.40
N ALA A 590 -3.72 44.86 15.49
CA ALA A 590 -4.38 45.29 16.74
C ALA A 590 -5.54 44.35 17.10
N SER A 591 -6.38 43.98 16.12
CA SER A 591 -7.45 43.00 16.32
C SER A 591 -6.94 41.59 16.66
N ILE A 592 -5.84 41.16 16.03
CA ILE A 592 -5.22 39.84 16.26
C ILE A 592 -4.61 39.77 17.65
N SER A 593 -3.87 40.80 18.07
CA SER A 593 -3.21 40.85 19.38
C SER A 593 -4.21 40.85 20.55
N ASN A 594 -5.42 41.38 20.35
CA ASN A 594 -6.50 41.33 21.32
C ASN A 594 -7.17 39.94 21.45
N ASN A 595 -7.00 39.05 20.46
CA ASN A 595 -7.52 37.68 20.52
C ASN A 595 -6.45 36.71 21.02
N ARG A 596 -6.48 36.42 22.33
CA ARG A 596 -5.48 35.59 23.02
C ARG A 596 -5.38 34.17 22.45
N GLU A 597 -6.50 33.56 22.06
CA GLU A 597 -6.53 32.21 21.48
C GLU A 597 -5.90 32.18 20.09
N LEU A 598 -6.21 33.17 19.25
CA LEU A 598 -5.61 33.31 17.92
C LEU A 598 -4.10 33.53 18.01
N VAL A 599 -3.64 34.38 18.92
CA VAL A 599 -2.19 34.61 19.15
C VAL A 599 -1.49 33.34 19.63
N ALA A 600 -2.12 32.55 20.50
CA ALA A 600 -1.56 31.27 20.93
C ALA A 600 -1.41 30.30 19.75
N GLY A 601 -2.46 30.17 18.92
CA GLY A 601 -2.41 29.35 17.70
C GLY A 601 -1.36 29.82 16.70
N LEU A 602 -1.25 31.13 16.47
CA LEU A 602 -0.25 31.73 15.57
C LEU A 602 1.18 31.51 16.08
N ARG A 603 1.42 31.57 17.39
CA ARG A 603 2.73 31.27 17.99
C ARG A 603 3.12 29.81 17.76
N THR A 604 2.19 28.87 17.97
CA THR A 604 2.43 27.45 17.69
C THR A 604 2.68 27.23 16.20
N ALA A 605 1.88 27.83 15.31
CA ALA A 605 2.08 27.73 13.87
C ALA A 605 3.44 28.32 13.44
N ARG A 606 3.84 29.48 14.00
CA ARG A 606 5.16 30.07 13.75
C ARG A 606 6.28 29.17 14.25
N PHE A 607 6.17 28.62 15.47
CA PHE A 607 7.16 27.68 15.99
C PHE A 607 7.30 26.45 15.08
N LEU A 608 6.19 25.84 14.66
CA LEU A 608 6.21 24.70 13.73
C LEU A 608 6.85 25.08 12.38
N TYR A 609 6.57 26.27 11.88
CA TYR A 609 7.19 26.79 10.67
C TYR A 609 8.70 26.99 10.83
N GLU A 610 9.16 27.57 11.94
CA GLU A 610 10.60 27.71 12.20
C GLU A 610 11.27 26.34 12.30
N VAL A 611 10.70 25.41 13.08
CA VAL A 611 11.23 24.05 13.26
C VAL A 611 11.28 23.26 11.96
N SER A 612 10.25 23.35 11.11
CA SER A 612 10.22 22.61 9.84
C SER A 612 11.20 23.14 8.80
N HIS A 613 11.70 24.36 8.97
CA HIS A 613 12.63 25.00 8.04
C HIS A 613 14.01 25.26 8.65
N ASP A 614 14.24 24.94 9.92
CA ASP A 614 15.53 25.13 10.58
C ASP A 614 16.61 24.26 9.91
N GLU A 615 17.66 24.88 9.39
CA GLU A 615 18.85 24.19 8.91
C GLU A 615 19.82 24.12 10.08
N ALA A 616 19.82 22.99 10.78
CA ALA A 616 20.86 22.64 11.75
C ALA A 616 22.03 21.94 11.05
#